data_AF-A0A9N9AIG6-F1
#
_entry.id   AF-A0A9N9AIG6-F1
#
_cell.length_a   1.000
_cell.length_b   1.000
_cell.length_c   1.000
_cell.angle_alpha   90.00
_cell.angle_beta   90.00
_cell.angle_gamma   90.00
#
_symmetry.space_group_name_H-M   'P 1'
#
loop_
_entity.id
_entity.type
_entity.pdbx_description
1 polymer ?
#
loop_
_entity_poly.entity_id
_entity_poly.type
_entity_poly.pdbx_seq_one_letter_code
_entity_poly.pdbx_strand_id
1 'polypeptide(L)' 'MALLGRRSFPTPIVKPLAPFIICASLVLYTVNKIENAAQSVPPYDTDPRNPKALLNKKLKEQHH' A
#
# COMPACT_ATOMS: atom_id res chain seq x y z
N MET A 1 22.55 16.18 13.67
CA MET A 1 23.46 17.16 13.04
C MET A 1 23.10 17.25 11.57
N ALA A 2 22.84 18.46 11.04
CA ALA A 2 22.36 18.65 9.67
C ALA A 2 23.52 18.95 8.71
N LEU A 3 23.47 18.37 7.50
CA LEU A 3 24.54 18.34 6.50
C LEU A 3 24.77 19.68 5.77
N LEU A 4 23.93 20.72 5.97
CA LEU A 4 23.97 21.98 5.20
C LEU A 4 23.71 23.25 6.04
N GLY A 5 24.16 23.31 7.30
CA GLY A 5 24.12 24.55 8.10
C GLY A 5 22.73 25.03 8.56
N ARG A 6 21.63 24.44 8.09
CA ARG A 6 20.29 24.67 8.66
C ARG A 6 20.13 23.88 9.95
N ARG A 7 20.04 24.59 11.08
CA ARG A 7 19.71 23.98 12.38
C ARG A 7 18.33 23.33 12.29
N SER A 8 18.25 22.04 12.63
CA SER A 8 16.96 21.37 12.79
C SER A 8 16.33 21.86 14.09
N PHE A 9 15.19 22.54 13.99
CA PHE A 9 14.43 22.99 15.15
C PHE A 9 13.40 21.91 15.53
N PRO A 10 13.24 21.57 16.82
CA PRO A 10 12.32 20.53 17.26
C PRO A 10 10.87 21.02 17.25
N THR A 11 10.31 21.25 16.07
CA THR A 11 8.90 21.64 15.91
C THR A 11 7.98 20.44 16.15
N PRO A 12 6.86 20.60 16.89
CA PRO A 12 5.95 19.50 17.18
C PRO A 12 5.11 19.14 15.96
N ILE A 13 5.62 18.25 15.10
CA ILE A 13 4.97 17.84 13.84
C ILE A 13 4.00 16.68 14.06
N VAL A 14 4.34 15.73 14.94
CA VAL A 14 3.57 14.48 15.11
C VAL A 14 2.17 14.76 15.67
N LYS A 15 2.03 15.61 16.69
CA LYS A 15 0.73 15.91 17.31
C LYS A 15 -0.30 16.47 16.32
N PRO A 16 -0.02 17.53 15.53
CA PRO A 16 -0.96 18.05 14.56
C PRO A 16 -1.14 17.14 13.34
N LEU A 17 -0.11 16.39 12.93
CA LEU A 17 -0.22 15.48 11.77
C LEU A 17 -0.81 14.10 12.10
N ALA A 18 -0.87 13.70 13.36
CA ALA A 18 -1.38 12.41 13.80
C ALA A 18 -2.74 12.02 13.17
N PRO A 19 -3.80 12.86 13.19
CA PRO A 19 -5.08 12.49 12.58
C PRO A 19 -4.97 12.24 11.07
N PHE A 20 -4.12 12.98 10.36
CA PHE A 20 -3.91 12.78 8.92
C PHE A 20 -3.17 11.49 8.62
N ILE A 21 -2.13 11.16 9.41
CA ILE A 21 -1.38 9.91 9.26
C ILE A 21 -2.31 8.71 9.54
N ILE A 22 -3.14 8.80 10.59
CA ILE A 22 -4.12 7.77 10.93
C ILE A 22 -5.11 7.60 9.78
N CYS A 23 -5.75 8.67 9.31
CA CYS A 23 -6.68 8.60 8.19
C CYS A 23 -6.03 8.05 6.91
N ALA A 24 -4.82 8.48 6.57
CA ALA A 24 -4.09 7.98 5.41
C ALA A 24 -3.82 6.48 5.52
N SER A 25 -3.38 6.00 6.68
CA SER A 25 -3.15 4.57 6.91
C SER A 25 -4.44 3.75 6.79
N LEU A 26 -5.55 4.27 7.32
CA LEU A 26 -6.87 3.63 7.20
C LEU A 26 -7.33 3.55 5.74
N VAL A 27 -7.24 4.65 4.98
CA VAL A 27 -7.60 4.68 3.55
C VAL A 27 -6.73 3.72 2.75
N LEU A 28 -5.42 3.70 3.02
CA LEU A 28 -4.51 2.79 2.34
C LEU A 28 -4.89 1.34 2.61
N TYR A 29 -5.23 0.98 3.85
CA TYR A 29 -5.67 -0.36 4.18
C TYR A 29 -7.00 -0.73 3.49
N THR A 30 -7.98 0.17 3.48
CA THR A 30 -9.28 -0.10 2.86
C THR A 30 -9.17 -0.23 1.35
N VAL A 31 -8.41 0.65 0.68
CA VAL A 31 -8.16 0.58 -0.76
C VAL A 31 -7.47 -0.72 -1.13
N ASN A 32 -6.43 -1.12 -0.40
CA ASN A 32 -5.75 -2.40 -0.63
C ASN A 32 -6.71 -3.59 -0.51
N LYS A 33 -7.64 -3.57 0.46
CA LYS A 33 -8.63 -4.65 0.63
C LYS A 33 -9.63 -4.70 -0.53
N ILE A 34 -10.10 -3.52 -0.98
CA ILE A 34 -11.04 -3.41 -2.10
C ILE A 34 -10.37 -3.86 -3.39
N GLU A 35 -9.14 -3.42 -3.65
CA GLU A 35 -8.37 -3.82 -4.84
C GLU A 35 -8.21 -5.35 -4.91
N ASN A 36 -7.81 -5.99 -3.81
CA ASN A 36 -7.66 -7.43 -3.74
C ASN A 36 -8.96 -8.19 -4.07
N ALA A 37 -10.12 -7.64 -3.72
CA ALA A 37 -11.42 -8.21 -4.08
C ALA A 37 -11.76 -7.93 -5.56
N ALA A 38 -11.53 -6.70 -6.02
CA ALA A 38 -11.82 -6.26 -7.38
C ALA A 38 -10.98 -7.02 -8.44
N GLN A 39 -9.75 -7.40 -8.11
CA GLN A 39 -8.91 -8.23 -8.99
C GLN A 39 -9.46 -9.64 -9.21
N SER A 40 -10.49 -10.08 -8.48
CA SER A 40 -11.06 -11.42 -8.62
C SER A 40 -12.41 -11.42 -9.33
N VAL A 41 -12.89 -10.25 -9.79
CA VAL A 41 -14.14 -10.17 -10.53
C VAL A 41 -13.90 -10.24 -12.05
N PRO A 42 -14.77 -10.93 -12.83
CA PRO A 42 -14.73 -10.87 -14.28
C PRO A 42 -14.99 -9.44 -14.79
N PRO A 43 -14.32 -8.97 -15.85
CA PRO A 43 -13.33 -9.66 -16.70
C PRO A 43 -11.88 -9.55 -16.22
N TYR A 44 -11.61 -8.92 -15.08
CA TYR A 44 -10.26 -8.59 -14.61
C TYR A 44 -9.52 -9.78 -13.99
N ASP A 45 -10.24 -10.84 -13.64
CA ASP A 45 -9.71 -12.10 -13.14
C ASP A 45 -8.81 -12.84 -14.15
N THR A 46 -9.13 -12.72 -15.44
CA THR A 46 -8.44 -13.37 -16.56
C THR A 46 -7.44 -12.47 -17.28
N ASP A 47 -7.32 -11.20 -16.86
CA ASP A 47 -6.34 -10.27 -17.45
C ASP A 47 -4.91 -10.74 -17.14
N PRO A 48 -4.04 -10.95 -18.15
CA PRO A 48 -2.65 -11.36 -17.93
C PRO A 48 -1.82 -10.34 -17.15
N ARG A 49 -2.29 -9.10 -16.98
CA ARG A 49 -1.65 -8.05 -16.20
C ARG A 49 -2.02 -8.09 -14.72
N ASN A 50 -3.03 -8.88 -14.34
CA ASN A 50 -3.51 -8.94 -12.97
C ASN A 50 -2.43 -9.55 -12.05
N PRO A 51 -1.87 -8.77 -11.11
CA PRO A 51 -0.77 -9.23 -10.27
C PRO A 51 -1.19 -10.39 -9.36
N LYS A 52 -2.44 -10.45 -8.92
CA LYS A 52 -2.97 -11.52 -8.07
C LYS A 52 -3.10 -12.83 -8.84
N ALA A 53 -3.56 -12.78 -10.09
CA ALA A 53 -3.61 -13.96 -10.95
C ALA A 53 -2.20 -14.52 -11.24
N LEU A 54 -1.24 -13.64 -11.52
CA LEU A 54 0.17 -14.00 -11.72
C LEU A 54 0.80 -14.61 -10.46
N LEU A 55 0.54 -14.04 -9.29
CA LEU A 55 1.03 -14.57 -8.01
C LEU A 55 0.45 -15.96 -7.75
N ASN A 56 -0.86 -16.15 -7.92
CA ASN A 56 -1.51 -17.44 -7.72
C ASN A 56 -0.97 -18.52 -8.66
N LYS A 57 -0.64 -18.17 -9.91
CA LYS A 57 -0.02 -19.09 -10.86
C LYS A 57 1.36 -19.53 -10.37
N LYS A 58 2.21 -18.58 -9.96
CA LYS A 58 3.54 -18.89 -9.38
C LYS A 58 3.43 -19.78 -8.14
N LEU A 59 2.49 -19.51 -7.24
CA LEU A 59 2.29 -20.33 -6.04
C LEU A 59 1.91 -21.77 -6.41
N LYS A 60 1.02 -21.97 -7.38
CA LYS A 60 0.65 -23.32 -7.86
C LYS A 60 1.84 -24.07 -8.47
N GLU A 61 2.70 -23.38 -9.21
CA GLU A 61 3.92 -23.96 -9.80
C GLU A 61 4.98 -24.30 -8.75
N GLN A 62 5.03 -23.60 -7.62
CA GLN A 62 5.97 -23.89 -6.51
C GLN A 62 5.50 -25.06 -5.62
N HIS A 63 4.20 -25.35 -5.61
CA HIS A 63 3.60 -26.43 -4.81
C HIS A 63 3.39 -27.74 -5.59
N HIS A 64 3.90 -27.83 -6.82
CA HIS A 64 3.97 -29.03 -7.64
C HIS A 64 5.43 -29.43 -7.86
#